data_AF-A0A8S8XMX6-F1
#
_entry.id   AF-A0A8S8XMX6-F1
#
_cell.length_a   1.000
_cell.length_b   1.000
_cell.length_c   1.000
_cell.angle_alpha   90.00
_cell.angle_beta   90.00
_cell.angle_gamma   90.00
#
_symmetry.space_group_name_H-M   'P 1'
#
loop_
_entity.id
_entity.type
_entity.pdbx_description
1 polymer ?
#
loop_
_entity_poly.entity_id
_entity_poly.type
_entity_poly.pdbx_seq_one_letter_code
_entity_poly.pdbx_strand_id
1 'polypeptide(L)'
;MECRLRKLTYMSPVTIDFQIVRNGIPSPKEEGVQVGSMPIMVRSKRCNLHPAHIAGDRQLYPTTSNEDSDLWKDLLKTKGEDPLDPGGYFIINGTERVLISTEDLAPNRVTVEINNRYAKRTEVAKIFSQKDGMRKPLTVEKRRDGMLMVKISTAGTTPIPVVLLMRALGIDNDQEIFTAIAGPTETFKYIVANINEVNDNEEYAVQNMLEAHEWLQKKFAAGQQKDYREARVDQLLDRELLPHLGDQGTDRKKKAVFLGRIVRQVLEMAMHSKEPNDKDHYANKRVRLAGDLIEDLFRVSSNQLARDLKYQLERHHNRKRELRITSCLRPDVLTSKIMHALATGNWVGGRSGVSQLLDRTTYLAALSHMRRVTSPLVRSQPHFEARDLHPTHWGRLCPNETPEGQNCGLVKNAAQMIDVSEHISEHDVRNQLDELDVYQPDDWSDGDRVHVNGDIYGIHKRGTNLVRHFKSARRRGTIPPEVSIRYDSENRDIFINTDKGEFFGRC
;
A
#
# COMPACT_ATOMS: atom_id res chain seq x y z
N MET A 1 10.72 -16.30 29.05
CA MET A 1 11.08 -15.92 30.43
C MET A 1 12.46 -15.26 30.56
N GLU A 2 13.56 -15.94 30.16
CA GLU A 2 14.94 -15.43 30.37
C GLU A 2 15.19 -14.03 29.81
N CYS A 3 14.69 -13.72 28.60
CA CYS A 3 14.87 -12.40 28.01
C CYS A 3 14.27 -11.27 28.86
N ARG A 4 13.12 -11.53 29.52
CA ARG A 4 12.48 -10.57 30.44
C ARG A 4 13.36 -10.32 31.66
N LEU A 5 13.81 -11.40 32.32
CA LEU A 5 14.59 -11.32 33.57
C LEU A 5 15.98 -10.70 33.36
N ARG A 6 16.65 -11.07 32.27
CA ARG A 6 18.04 -10.64 31.99
C ARG A 6 18.13 -9.33 31.22
N LYS A 7 17.00 -8.65 30.98
CA LYS A 7 16.92 -7.43 30.15
C LYS A 7 17.49 -7.63 28.74
N LEU A 8 17.29 -8.82 28.17
CA LEU A 8 17.72 -9.15 26.82
C LEU A 8 16.59 -8.93 25.81
N THR A 9 16.94 -8.87 24.55
CA THR A 9 15.98 -8.87 23.43
C THR A 9 15.74 -10.30 22.95
N TYR A 10 14.47 -10.67 22.74
CA TYR A 10 14.11 -11.95 22.14
C TYR A 10 14.15 -11.84 20.61
N MET A 11 15.27 -12.30 20.01
CA MET A 11 15.54 -12.19 18.58
C MET A 11 16.26 -13.43 18.05
N SER A 12 16.18 -13.63 16.74
CA SER A 12 16.87 -14.69 16.00
C SER A 12 17.82 -14.07 14.98
N PRO A 13 19.00 -14.66 14.70
CA PRO A 13 19.82 -14.26 13.57
C PRO A 13 19.06 -14.47 12.25
N VAL A 14 19.32 -13.59 11.29
CA VAL A 14 18.89 -13.72 9.89
C VAL A 14 20.13 -14.01 9.07
N THR A 15 20.11 -15.11 8.32
CA THR A 15 21.20 -15.53 7.45
C THR A 15 20.76 -15.48 5.99
N ILE A 16 21.69 -15.13 5.10
CA ILE A 16 21.49 -15.09 3.65
C ILE A 16 22.72 -15.69 2.98
N ASP A 17 22.49 -16.46 1.92
CA ASP A 17 23.55 -17.00 1.09
C ASP A 17 23.97 -15.98 0.03
N PHE A 18 25.27 -15.80 -0.17
CA PHE A 18 25.80 -14.86 -1.15
C PHE A 18 26.64 -15.55 -2.21
N GLN A 19 26.61 -15.01 -3.42
CA GLN A 19 27.48 -15.41 -4.51
C GLN A 19 28.06 -14.19 -5.20
N ILE A 20 29.39 -14.11 -5.29
CA ILE A 20 30.07 -13.02 -5.98
C ILE A 20 30.30 -13.45 -7.42
N VAL A 21 29.84 -12.67 -8.39
CA VAL A 21 30.13 -12.91 -9.81
C VAL A 21 31.16 -11.88 -10.28
N ARG A 22 32.32 -12.33 -10.75
CA ARG A 22 33.38 -11.46 -11.29
C ARG A 22 33.63 -11.79 -12.75
N ASN A 23 33.49 -10.80 -13.65
CA ASN A 23 33.70 -10.97 -15.09
C ASN A 23 32.94 -12.18 -15.68
N GLY A 24 31.71 -12.43 -15.19
CA GLY A 24 30.89 -13.58 -15.60
C GLY A 24 31.23 -14.91 -14.91
N ILE A 25 32.29 -14.97 -14.09
CA ILE A 25 32.69 -16.18 -13.36
C ILE A 25 32.16 -16.11 -11.93
N PRO A 26 31.28 -17.03 -11.50
CA PRO A 26 30.79 -17.09 -10.13
C PRO A 26 31.86 -17.64 -9.18
N SER A 27 32.02 -17.01 -8.02
CA SER A 27 32.78 -17.53 -6.89
C SER A 27 32.02 -18.67 -6.18
N PRO A 28 32.69 -19.43 -5.29
CA PRO A 28 32.00 -20.27 -4.33
C PRO A 28 30.94 -19.46 -3.57
N LYS A 29 29.81 -20.10 -3.28
CA LYS A 29 28.76 -19.49 -2.45
C LYS A 29 29.25 -19.37 -1.02
N GLU A 30 29.07 -18.19 -0.43
CA GLU A 30 29.19 -17.99 1.02
C GLU A 30 27.82 -18.28 1.62
N GLU A 31 27.64 -19.50 2.17
CA GLU A 31 26.38 -19.93 2.78
C GLU A 31 26.26 -19.46 4.23
N GLY A 32 25.03 -19.15 4.66
CA GLY A 32 24.72 -18.88 6.06
C GLY A 32 25.30 -17.57 6.61
N VAL A 33 25.61 -16.59 5.76
CA VAL A 33 26.17 -15.30 6.21
C VAL A 33 25.12 -14.54 7.02
N GLN A 34 25.42 -14.26 8.29
CA GLN A 34 24.51 -13.50 9.15
C GLN A 34 24.43 -12.04 8.70
N VAL A 35 23.24 -11.60 8.29
CA VAL A 35 22.98 -10.22 7.81
C VAL A 35 22.43 -9.29 8.89
N GLY A 36 22.01 -9.86 10.01
CA GLY A 36 21.49 -9.14 11.17
C GLY A 36 20.73 -10.07 12.08
N SER A 37 20.00 -9.50 13.02
CA SER A 37 19.10 -10.21 13.92
C SER A 37 17.73 -9.54 13.90
N MET A 38 16.67 -10.35 13.92
CA MET A 38 15.29 -9.89 13.93
C MET A 38 14.57 -10.31 15.20
N PRO A 39 13.80 -9.41 15.82
CA PRO A 39 12.99 -9.73 16.99
C PRO A 39 11.88 -10.70 16.61
N ILE A 40 11.66 -11.69 17.46
CA ILE A 40 10.66 -12.73 17.24
C ILE A 40 9.42 -12.40 18.09
N MET A 41 8.25 -12.41 17.45
CA MET A 41 6.99 -12.24 18.15
C MET A 41 6.69 -13.47 19.01
N VAL A 42 6.35 -13.27 20.28
CA VAL A 42 6.00 -14.34 21.22
C VAL A 42 4.76 -15.08 20.71
N ARG A 43 4.79 -16.42 20.77
CA ARG A 43 3.78 -17.35 20.19
C ARG A 43 3.71 -17.40 18.66
N SER A 44 4.52 -16.64 17.92
CA SER A 44 4.55 -16.76 16.45
C SER A 44 5.13 -18.10 15.97
N LYS A 45 4.95 -18.44 14.70
CA LYS A 45 5.45 -19.68 14.08
C LYS A 45 6.94 -19.94 14.28
N ARG A 46 7.76 -18.88 14.39
CA ARG A 46 9.22 -18.96 14.60
C ARG A 46 9.64 -18.88 16.07
N CYS A 47 8.69 -18.76 17.00
CA CYS A 47 8.98 -18.70 18.42
C CYS A 47 9.25 -20.11 18.99
N ASN A 48 10.16 -20.20 19.95
CA ASN A 48 10.48 -21.46 20.64
C ASN A 48 9.29 -22.02 21.44
N LEU A 49 8.30 -21.17 21.77
CA LEU A 49 7.07 -21.55 22.48
C LEU A 49 5.98 -22.09 21.54
N HIS A 50 6.21 -22.07 20.22
CA HIS A 50 5.25 -22.55 19.24
C HIS A 50 5.10 -24.08 19.35
N PRO A 51 3.88 -24.64 19.15
CA PRO A 51 3.63 -26.08 19.22
C PRO A 51 4.56 -26.93 18.33
N ALA A 52 5.07 -26.37 17.25
CA ALA A 52 6.01 -27.05 16.34
C ALA A 52 7.46 -27.13 16.83
N HIS A 53 7.83 -26.43 17.91
CA HIS A 53 9.22 -26.30 18.37
C HIS A 53 9.40 -26.63 19.85
N ILE A 54 8.38 -26.41 20.67
CA ILE A 54 8.49 -26.51 22.13
C ILE A 54 8.74 -27.95 22.63
N ALA A 55 8.29 -28.96 21.88
CA ALA A 55 8.47 -30.37 22.21
C ALA A 55 9.71 -31.01 21.56
N GLY A 56 10.61 -30.22 20.97
CA GLY A 56 11.85 -30.70 20.36
C GLY A 56 11.60 -31.54 19.12
N ASP A 57 11.54 -32.86 19.28
CA ASP A 57 11.49 -33.85 18.20
C ASP A 57 10.06 -34.15 17.70
N ARG A 58 9.04 -33.67 18.42
CA ARG A 58 7.62 -33.87 18.07
C ARG A 58 6.94 -32.54 17.76
N GLN A 59 6.22 -32.49 16.64
CA GLN A 59 5.31 -31.39 16.34
C GLN A 59 3.95 -31.64 17.01
N LEU A 60 3.45 -30.63 17.73
CA LEU A 60 2.14 -30.69 18.40
C LEU A 60 1.07 -29.98 17.58
N TYR A 61 -0.16 -30.52 17.60
CA TYR A 61 -1.34 -29.96 16.93
C TYR A 61 -2.49 -29.67 17.92
N PRO A 62 -2.31 -28.68 18.81
CA PRO A 62 -3.21 -28.43 19.95
C PRO A 62 -4.63 -27.97 19.53
N THR A 63 -4.84 -27.59 18.28
CA THR A 63 -6.15 -27.22 17.72
C THR A 63 -6.98 -28.42 17.30
N THR A 64 -6.35 -29.57 17.08
CA THR A 64 -7.02 -30.79 16.57
C THR A 64 -7.00 -31.94 17.58
N SER A 65 -5.99 -31.98 18.46
CA SER A 65 -5.82 -33.02 19.48
C SER A 65 -5.83 -32.41 20.88
N ASN A 66 -6.70 -32.91 21.75
CA ASN A 66 -6.78 -32.50 23.15
C ASN A 66 -5.53 -32.91 23.94
N GLU A 67 -4.95 -34.09 23.65
CA GLU A 67 -3.72 -34.56 24.30
C GLU A 67 -2.54 -33.64 23.97
N ASP A 68 -2.38 -33.25 22.71
CA ASP A 68 -1.36 -32.30 22.28
C ASP A 68 -1.58 -30.92 22.92
N SER A 69 -2.84 -30.52 23.11
CA SER A 69 -3.21 -29.28 23.79
C SER A 69 -2.76 -29.27 25.25
N ASP A 70 -3.02 -30.35 25.99
CA ASP A 70 -2.65 -30.43 27.40
C ASP A 70 -1.14 -30.57 27.59
N LEU A 71 -0.48 -31.39 26.76
CA LEU A 71 0.99 -31.48 26.73
C LEU A 71 1.63 -30.11 26.45
N TRP A 72 1.08 -29.36 25.49
CA TRP A 72 1.57 -28.02 25.19
C TRP A 72 1.44 -27.07 26.38
N LYS A 73 0.29 -27.07 27.06
CA LYS A 73 0.06 -26.27 28.28
C LYS A 73 1.07 -26.62 29.38
N ASP A 74 1.36 -27.89 29.57
CA ASP A 74 2.30 -28.33 30.60
C ASP A 74 3.75 -27.94 30.26
N LEU A 75 4.17 -28.09 29.00
CA LEU A 75 5.48 -27.63 28.55
C LEU A 75 5.67 -26.12 28.72
N LEU A 76 4.61 -25.32 28.51
CA LEU A 76 4.66 -23.87 28.76
C LEU A 76 4.90 -23.55 30.22
N LYS A 77 4.19 -24.23 31.13
CA LYS A 77 4.41 -24.09 32.58
C LYS A 77 5.83 -24.47 32.96
N THR A 78 6.37 -25.55 32.40
CA THR A 78 7.78 -25.97 32.63
C THR A 78 8.77 -24.89 32.17
N LYS A 79 8.45 -24.14 31.11
CA LYS A 79 9.27 -23.01 30.62
C LYS A 79 8.98 -21.69 31.36
N GLY A 80 8.11 -21.70 32.38
CA GLY A 80 7.78 -20.54 33.20
C GLY A 80 6.83 -19.55 32.52
N GLU A 81 6.02 -20.00 31.56
CA GLU A 81 5.01 -19.18 30.87
C GLU A 81 3.60 -19.64 31.24
N ASP A 82 2.65 -18.70 31.29
CA ASP A 82 1.23 -18.99 31.49
C ASP A 82 0.60 -19.48 30.17
N PRO A 83 -0.09 -20.64 30.16
CA PRO A 83 -0.86 -21.08 29.00
C PRO A 83 -1.92 -20.09 28.49
N LEU A 84 -2.44 -19.22 29.35
CA LEU A 84 -3.45 -18.21 28.99
C LEU A 84 -2.87 -16.96 28.34
N ASP A 85 -1.54 -16.78 28.33
CA ASP A 85 -0.90 -15.64 27.66
C ASP A 85 -1.02 -15.78 26.13
N PRO A 86 -1.75 -14.87 25.45
CA PRO A 86 -2.03 -15.00 24.02
C PRO A 86 -0.81 -14.80 23.13
N GLY A 87 0.27 -14.18 23.63
CA GLY A 87 1.41 -13.75 22.81
C GLY A 87 1.08 -12.53 21.96
N GLY A 88 1.69 -12.41 20.77
CA GLY A 88 1.40 -11.29 19.86
C GLY A 88 2.18 -10.00 20.14
N TYR A 89 3.18 -10.06 21.01
CA TYR A 89 4.06 -8.95 21.37
C TYR A 89 5.54 -9.34 21.23
N PHE A 90 6.43 -8.37 21.33
CA PHE A 90 7.89 -8.52 21.25
C PHE A 90 8.53 -8.25 22.61
N ILE A 91 9.66 -8.90 22.90
CA ILE A 91 10.45 -8.62 24.11
C ILE A 91 11.72 -7.89 23.68
N ILE A 92 11.82 -6.62 24.04
CA ILE A 92 12.91 -5.72 23.66
C ILE A 92 13.57 -5.20 24.92
N ASN A 93 14.85 -5.53 25.14
CA ASN A 93 15.63 -5.16 26.33
C ASN A 93 14.88 -5.49 27.65
N GLY A 94 14.24 -6.66 27.70
CA GLY A 94 13.41 -7.13 28.81
C GLY A 94 12.01 -6.54 28.92
N THR A 95 11.68 -5.49 28.15
CA THR A 95 10.34 -4.88 28.14
C THR A 95 9.44 -5.51 27.08
N GLU A 96 8.18 -5.71 27.43
CA GLU A 96 7.18 -6.24 26.49
C GLU A 96 6.58 -5.10 25.67
N ARG A 97 6.67 -5.21 24.35
CA ARG A 97 6.24 -4.18 23.42
C ARG A 97 5.26 -4.74 22.41
N VAL A 98 4.13 -4.08 22.26
CA VAL A 98 3.10 -4.41 21.28
C VAL A 98 3.18 -3.43 20.11
N LEU A 99 2.93 -3.94 18.91
CA LEU A 99 2.73 -3.10 17.72
C LEU A 99 1.24 -2.84 17.57
N ILE A 100 0.85 -1.58 17.62
CA ILE A 100 -0.54 -1.18 17.49
C ILE A 100 -0.89 -1.08 16.01
N SER A 101 -2.02 -1.67 15.65
CA SER A 101 -2.50 -1.65 14.27
C SER A 101 -2.86 -0.23 13.87
N THR A 102 -2.43 0.20 12.69
CA THR A 102 -2.65 1.58 12.23
C THR A 102 -3.60 1.61 11.05
N GLU A 103 -4.62 2.44 11.12
CA GLU A 103 -5.55 2.74 10.03
C GLU A 103 -4.83 3.62 8.97
N ASP A 104 -4.95 3.29 7.69
CA ASP A 104 -4.46 4.10 6.58
C ASP A 104 -5.56 4.17 5.51
N LEU A 105 -5.47 5.17 4.64
CA LEU A 105 -6.35 5.22 3.47
C LEU A 105 -5.97 4.10 2.50
N ALA A 106 -6.97 3.46 1.90
CA ALA A 106 -6.76 2.44 0.89
C ALA A 106 -5.94 3.04 -0.27
N PRO A 107 -4.81 2.40 -0.63
CA PRO A 107 -4.03 2.84 -1.77
C PRO A 107 -4.77 2.58 -3.09
N ASN A 108 -4.28 3.17 -4.18
CA ASN A 108 -4.74 2.91 -5.55
C ASN A 108 -6.22 3.21 -5.81
N ARG A 109 -6.86 3.99 -4.92
CA ARG A 109 -8.25 4.41 -5.05
C ARG A 109 -8.34 5.92 -5.26
N VAL A 110 -9.18 6.31 -6.21
CA VAL A 110 -9.47 7.71 -6.50
C VAL A 110 -10.47 8.23 -5.47
N THR A 111 -10.14 9.35 -4.84
CA THR A 111 -11.02 10.06 -3.91
C THR A 111 -11.26 11.46 -4.43
N VAL A 112 -12.52 11.82 -4.66
CA VAL A 112 -12.91 13.15 -5.09
C VAL A 112 -13.32 14.00 -3.89
N GLU A 113 -12.86 15.25 -3.86
CA GLU A 113 -12.99 16.21 -2.78
C GLU A 113 -13.34 17.59 -3.33
N ILE A 114 -14.08 18.36 -2.54
CA ILE A 114 -14.27 19.79 -2.79
C ILE A 114 -13.28 20.54 -1.89
N ASN A 115 -12.38 21.29 -2.49
CA ASN A 115 -11.42 22.12 -1.77
C ASN A 115 -12.00 23.53 -1.60
N ASN A 116 -12.17 23.96 -0.35
CA ASN A 116 -12.71 25.28 0.01
C ASN A 116 -11.62 26.19 0.59
N ARG A 117 -10.49 26.34 -0.11
CA ARG A 117 -9.41 27.24 0.34
C ARG A 117 -9.77 28.69 0.03
N TYR A 118 -9.66 29.56 1.04
CA TYR A 118 -9.78 31.03 0.91
C TYR A 118 -11.01 31.49 0.10
N ALA A 119 -12.20 31.00 0.46
CA ALA A 119 -13.49 31.29 -0.18
C ALA A 119 -13.65 30.82 -1.65
N LYS A 120 -12.75 29.95 -2.14
CA LYS A 120 -12.83 29.41 -3.51
C LYS A 120 -13.13 27.91 -3.46
N ARG A 121 -14.27 27.52 -4.05
CA ARG A 121 -14.65 26.12 -4.30
C ARG A 121 -13.93 25.62 -5.55
N THR A 122 -13.11 24.58 -5.42
CA THR A 122 -12.53 23.85 -6.56
C THR A 122 -12.73 22.35 -6.41
N GLU A 123 -13.03 21.69 -7.52
CA GLU A 123 -13.20 20.24 -7.59
C GLU A 123 -11.84 19.57 -7.77
N VAL A 124 -11.51 18.62 -6.88
CA VAL A 124 -10.20 17.98 -6.85
C VAL A 124 -10.34 16.48 -6.66
N ALA A 125 -9.69 15.68 -7.50
CA ALA A 125 -9.47 14.26 -7.25
C ALA A 125 -8.04 14.01 -6.77
N LYS A 126 -7.89 13.10 -5.82
CA LYS A 126 -6.60 12.65 -5.29
C LYS A 126 -6.52 11.14 -5.40
N ILE A 127 -5.32 10.65 -5.69
CA ILE A 127 -5.00 9.22 -5.61
C ILE A 127 -3.62 9.05 -5.01
N PHE A 128 -3.50 8.08 -4.11
CA PHE A 128 -2.21 7.61 -3.61
C PHE A 128 -1.86 6.31 -4.32
N SER A 129 -1.07 6.40 -5.38
CA SER A 129 -0.58 5.24 -6.10
C SER A 129 0.51 4.55 -5.29
N GLN A 130 0.33 3.28 -4.95
CA GLN A 130 1.27 2.48 -4.19
C GLN A 130 1.66 1.21 -4.97
N LYS A 131 2.98 0.98 -5.10
CA LYS A 131 3.58 -0.26 -5.62
C LYS A 131 4.91 -0.50 -4.90
N ASP A 132 5.17 -1.73 -4.46
CA ASP A 132 6.45 -2.17 -3.84
C ASP A 132 6.99 -1.30 -2.70
N GLY A 133 6.09 -0.67 -1.93
CA GLY A 133 6.43 0.23 -0.82
C GLY A 133 6.69 1.68 -1.23
N MET A 134 6.68 2.00 -2.53
CA MET A 134 6.65 3.38 -3.02
C MET A 134 5.22 3.91 -3.01
N ARG A 135 4.99 5.08 -2.41
CA ARG A 135 3.71 5.79 -2.40
C ARG A 135 3.86 7.14 -3.10
N LYS A 136 3.13 7.35 -4.20
CA LYS A 136 3.21 8.56 -5.04
C LYS A 136 1.82 9.21 -5.12
N PRO A 137 1.65 10.42 -4.55
CA PRO A 137 0.39 11.14 -4.63
C PRO A 137 0.25 11.91 -5.95
N LEU A 138 -0.89 11.71 -6.61
CA LEU A 138 -1.33 12.47 -7.77
C LEU A 138 -2.57 13.28 -7.39
N THR A 139 -2.64 14.52 -7.86
CA THR A 139 -3.81 15.37 -7.70
C THR A 139 -4.27 15.88 -9.06
N VAL A 140 -5.56 15.79 -9.34
CA VAL A 140 -6.20 16.35 -10.53
C VAL A 140 -7.20 17.39 -10.07
N GLU A 141 -7.07 18.63 -10.53
CA GLU A 141 -7.96 19.73 -10.17
C GLU A 141 -8.63 20.32 -11.41
N LYS A 142 -9.92 20.66 -11.27
CA LYS A 142 -10.60 21.54 -12.21
C LYS A 142 -10.48 22.97 -11.69
N ARG A 143 -9.85 23.82 -12.48
CA ARG A 143 -9.73 25.24 -12.22
C ARG A 143 -10.99 25.99 -12.65
N ARG A 144 -11.06 27.27 -12.28
CA ARG A 144 -12.24 28.14 -12.53
C ARG A 144 -12.42 28.50 -14.00
N ASP A 145 -11.31 28.63 -14.72
CA ASP A 145 -11.25 28.77 -16.18
C ASP A 145 -11.78 27.51 -16.91
N GLY A 146 -12.06 26.43 -16.18
CA GLY A 146 -12.48 25.15 -16.75
C GLY A 146 -11.30 24.24 -17.12
N MET A 147 -10.06 24.68 -16.85
CA MET A 147 -8.86 23.90 -17.16
C MET A 147 -8.66 22.76 -16.17
N LEU A 148 -8.34 21.60 -16.73
CA LEU A 148 -8.08 20.37 -16.00
C LEU A 148 -6.56 20.19 -15.87
N MET A 149 -6.09 20.26 -14.62
CA MET A 149 -4.67 20.27 -14.32
C MET A 149 -4.29 19.11 -13.42
N VAL A 150 -3.16 18.49 -13.73
CA VAL A 150 -2.55 17.40 -12.97
C VAL A 150 -1.32 17.92 -12.23
N LYS A 151 -1.22 17.57 -10.95
CA LYS A 151 -0.04 17.83 -10.12
C LYS A 151 0.60 16.52 -9.70
N ILE A 152 1.80 16.26 -10.21
CA ILE A 152 2.64 15.12 -9.82
C ILE A 152 3.56 15.60 -8.69
N SER A 153 3.18 15.28 -7.45
CA SER A 153 3.81 15.88 -6.25
C SER A 153 5.31 15.60 -6.12
N THR A 154 5.79 14.53 -6.74
CA THR A 154 7.20 14.12 -6.71
C THR A 154 8.05 14.74 -7.81
N ALA A 155 7.43 15.26 -8.87
CA ALA A 155 8.10 15.89 -10.00
C ALA A 155 8.35 17.39 -9.78
N GLY A 156 7.48 18.03 -8.99
CA GLY A 156 7.56 19.45 -8.68
C GLY A 156 6.21 20.03 -8.26
N THR A 157 6.17 21.34 -8.14
CA THR A 157 4.93 22.09 -7.83
C THR A 157 4.15 22.48 -9.08
N THR A 158 4.78 22.43 -10.25
CA THR A 158 4.22 22.85 -11.54
C THR A 158 3.06 21.94 -11.96
N PRO A 159 1.86 22.50 -12.15
CA PRO A 159 0.72 21.76 -12.67
C PRO A 159 0.85 21.60 -14.20
N ILE A 160 0.41 20.45 -14.71
CA ILE A 160 0.46 20.06 -16.12
C ILE A 160 -0.97 19.92 -16.64
N PRO A 161 -1.36 20.48 -17.80
CA PRO A 161 -2.66 20.21 -18.40
C PRO A 161 -2.88 18.72 -18.65
N VAL A 162 -4.07 18.21 -18.35
CA VAL A 162 -4.40 16.78 -18.52
C VAL A 162 -4.19 16.33 -19.96
N VAL A 163 -4.68 17.09 -20.95
CA VAL A 163 -4.59 16.76 -22.37
C VAL A 163 -3.13 16.65 -22.81
N LEU A 164 -2.28 17.58 -22.38
CA LEU A 164 -0.83 17.56 -22.64
C LEU A 164 -0.19 16.28 -22.06
N LEU A 165 -0.54 15.92 -20.82
CA LEU A 165 -0.04 14.70 -20.20
C LEU A 165 -0.53 13.44 -20.91
N MET A 166 -1.78 13.40 -21.40
CA MET A 166 -2.31 12.27 -22.17
C MET A 166 -1.58 12.10 -23.52
N ARG A 167 -1.24 13.19 -24.21
CA ARG A 167 -0.41 13.15 -25.42
C ARG A 167 1.00 12.64 -25.14
N ALA A 168 1.63 13.10 -24.05
CA ALA A 168 2.93 12.58 -23.62
C ALA A 168 2.91 11.08 -23.26
N LEU A 169 1.74 10.52 -22.90
CA LEU A 169 1.56 9.10 -22.64
C LEU A 169 1.27 8.26 -23.90
N GLY A 170 1.21 8.89 -25.07
CA GLY A 170 1.03 8.23 -26.36
C GLY A 170 -0.41 8.15 -26.86
N ILE A 171 -1.30 9.03 -26.37
CA ILE A 171 -2.63 9.26 -26.97
C ILE A 171 -2.58 10.58 -27.74
N ASP A 172 -2.25 10.52 -29.03
CA ASP A 172 -2.13 11.71 -29.90
C ASP A 172 -3.46 12.15 -30.52
N ASN A 173 -4.34 11.18 -30.83
CA ASN A 173 -5.60 11.47 -31.49
C ASN A 173 -6.60 12.10 -30.50
N ASP A 174 -7.11 13.28 -30.82
CA ASP A 174 -8.10 13.98 -30.01
C ASP A 174 -9.37 13.14 -29.78
N GLN A 175 -9.74 12.30 -30.74
CA GLN A 175 -10.86 11.37 -30.58
C GLN A 175 -10.59 10.31 -29.50
N GLU A 176 -9.34 9.83 -29.38
CA GLU A 176 -8.95 8.87 -28.34
C GLU A 176 -8.86 9.54 -26.96
N ILE A 177 -8.39 10.79 -26.89
CA ILE A 177 -8.40 11.58 -25.64
C ILE A 177 -9.85 11.75 -25.17
N PHE A 178 -10.74 12.06 -26.11
CA PHE A 178 -12.16 12.21 -25.85
C PHE A 178 -12.81 10.91 -25.38
N THR A 179 -12.55 9.77 -26.03
CA THR A 179 -13.12 8.47 -25.65
C THR A 179 -12.57 7.97 -24.32
N ALA A 180 -11.29 8.22 -24.02
CA ALA A 180 -10.67 7.83 -22.75
C ALA A 180 -11.26 8.60 -21.54
N ILE A 181 -11.66 9.85 -21.72
CA ILE A 181 -12.35 10.63 -20.69
C ILE A 181 -13.87 10.35 -20.70
N ALA A 182 -14.42 9.86 -21.81
CA ALA A 182 -15.85 9.88 -22.13
C ALA A 182 -16.76 9.54 -20.94
N GLY A 183 -17.68 10.47 -20.69
CA GLY A 183 -18.74 10.40 -19.71
C GLY A 183 -20.06 10.92 -20.30
N PRO A 184 -20.94 11.51 -19.48
CA PRO A 184 -22.17 12.14 -19.96
C PRO A 184 -21.90 13.19 -21.04
N THR A 185 -22.82 13.38 -21.99
CA THR A 185 -22.67 14.29 -23.14
C THR A 185 -22.38 15.74 -22.75
N GLU A 186 -22.76 16.15 -21.54
CA GLU A 186 -22.50 17.47 -20.98
C GLU A 186 -21.01 17.72 -20.71
N THR A 187 -20.25 16.67 -20.39
CA THR A 187 -18.80 16.76 -20.11
C THR A 187 -17.99 17.09 -21.36
N PHE A 188 -18.54 16.84 -22.55
CA PHE A 188 -17.85 17.00 -23.83
C PHE A 188 -17.39 18.44 -24.09
N LYS A 189 -18.16 19.44 -23.65
CA LYS A 189 -17.82 20.86 -23.81
C LYS A 189 -16.50 21.21 -23.10
N TYR A 190 -16.28 20.65 -21.91
CA TYR A 190 -15.06 20.89 -21.15
C TYR A 190 -13.85 20.20 -21.77
N ILE A 191 -14.03 18.98 -22.27
CA ILE A 191 -12.95 18.22 -22.92
C ILE A 191 -12.47 18.96 -24.16
N VAL A 192 -13.40 19.36 -25.04
CA VAL A 192 -13.07 20.11 -26.28
C VAL A 192 -12.41 21.46 -25.95
N ALA A 193 -12.91 22.19 -24.94
CA ALA A 193 -12.29 23.44 -24.53
C ALA A 193 -10.83 23.25 -24.04
N ASN A 194 -10.56 22.19 -23.28
CA ASN A 194 -9.20 21.88 -22.80
C ASN A 194 -8.27 21.45 -23.94
N ILE A 195 -8.79 20.74 -24.95
CA ILE A 195 -8.00 20.37 -26.15
C ILE A 195 -7.61 21.63 -26.92
N ASN A 196 -8.58 22.51 -27.21
CA ASN A 196 -8.31 23.76 -27.92
C ASN A 196 -7.34 24.65 -27.16
N GLU A 197 -7.49 24.79 -25.83
CA GLU A 197 -6.58 25.60 -25.03
C GLU A 197 -5.14 25.07 -25.06
N VAL A 198 -4.93 23.75 -25.06
CA VAL A 198 -3.58 23.16 -25.14
C VAL A 198 -2.97 23.33 -26.55
N ASN A 199 -3.80 23.32 -27.59
CA ASN A 199 -3.38 23.52 -28.97
C ASN A 199 -3.05 24.98 -29.30
N ASP A 200 -3.91 25.91 -28.86
CA ASP A 200 -3.93 27.29 -29.35
C ASP A 200 -3.20 28.28 -28.41
N ASN A 201 -3.05 27.95 -27.13
CA ASN A 201 -2.39 28.83 -26.17
C ASN A 201 -0.86 28.76 -26.35
N GLU A 202 -0.23 29.93 -26.57
CA GLU A 202 1.22 30.07 -26.77
C GLU A 202 2.07 29.51 -25.61
N GLU A 203 1.52 29.42 -24.39
CA GLU A 203 2.23 28.82 -23.25
C GLU A 203 2.43 27.30 -23.41
N TYR A 204 1.48 26.63 -24.05
CA TYR A 204 1.51 25.18 -24.28
C TYR A 204 1.93 24.89 -25.71
N ALA A 205 1.13 25.31 -26.69
CA ALA A 205 1.32 25.09 -28.12
C ALA A 205 1.76 23.66 -28.45
N VAL A 206 1.05 22.69 -27.86
CA VAL A 206 1.34 21.25 -28.03
C VAL A 206 0.21 20.64 -28.82
N GLN A 207 0.51 19.97 -29.92
CA GLN A 207 -0.42 19.18 -30.74
C GLN A 207 -0.04 17.70 -30.77
N ASN A 208 1.26 17.38 -30.68
CA ASN A 208 1.77 16.02 -30.84
C ASN A 208 2.55 15.52 -29.62
N MET A 209 2.76 14.20 -29.51
CA MET A 209 3.58 13.56 -28.47
C MET A 209 4.97 14.19 -28.35
N LEU A 210 5.66 14.43 -29.46
CA LEU A 210 7.02 15.00 -29.45
C LEU A 210 7.05 16.38 -28.78
N GLU A 211 6.09 17.24 -29.11
CA GLU A 211 5.97 18.59 -28.53
C GLU A 211 5.61 18.51 -27.04
N ALA A 212 4.76 17.54 -26.65
CA ALA A 212 4.43 17.30 -25.25
C ALA A 212 5.67 16.90 -24.45
N HIS A 213 6.51 16.01 -25.00
CA HIS A 213 7.79 15.63 -24.40
C HIS A 213 8.74 16.83 -24.30
N GLU A 214 8.87 17.65 -25.34
CA GLU A 214 9.70 18.85 -25.29
C GLU A 214 9.25 19.85 -24.23
N TRP A 215 7.93 20.06 -24.10
CA TRP A 215 7.37 20.94 -23.07
C TRP A 215 7.72 20.42 -21.66
N LEU A 216 7.56 19.12 -21.42
CA LEU A 216 7.93 18.48 -20.14
C LEU A 216 9.43 18.61 -19.87
N GLN A 217 10.28 18.40 -20.87
CA GLN A 217 11.73 18.57 -20.73
C GLN A 217 12.11 20.00 -20.37
N LYS A 218 11.50 21.01 -21.03
CA LYS A 218 11.73 22.43 -20.77
C LYS A 218 11.32 22.82 -19.35
N LYS A 219 10.20 22.29 -18.85
CA LYS A 219 9.66 22.65 -17.52
C LYS A 219 10.31 21.90 -16.35
N PHE A 220 10.60 20.61 -16.49
CA PHE A 220 11.06 19.76 -15.38
C PHE A 220 12.57 19.46 -15.38
N ALA A 221 13.26 19.70 -16.50
CA ALA A 221 14.66 19.37 -16.66
C ALA A 221 15.47 20.52 -17.30
N ALA A 222 15.03 21.77 -17.09
CA ALA A 222 15.70 22.97 -17.60
C ALA A 222 17.20 22.99 -17.23
N GLY A 223 18.07 23.35 -18.19
CA GLY A 223 19.50 23.50 -17.98
C GLY A 223 20.32 22.21 -17.99
N GLN A 224 19.71 21.04 -18.25
CA GLN A 224 20.40 19.75 -18.33
C GLN A 224 20.67 19.33 -19.79
N GLN A 225 21.68 18.47 -20.00
CA GLN A 225 21.97 17.90 -21.32
C GLN A 225 20.76 17.13 -21.87
N LYS A 226 20.57 17.14 -23.20
CA LYS A 226 19.38 16.57 -23.87
C LYS A 226 19.06 15.13 -23.42
N ASP A 227 20.06 14.25 -23.43
CA ASP A 227 19.90 12.84 -23.05
C ASP A 227 19.42 12.67 -21.60
N TYR A 228 19.91 13.52 -20.68
CA TYR A 228 19.48 13.50 -19.29
C TYR A 228 18.04 14.04 -19.14
N ARG A 229 17.65 15.03 -19.96
CA ARG A 229 16.28 15.56 -19.97
C ARG A 229 15.29 14.50 -20.43
N GLU A 230 15.61 13.78 -21.50
CA GLU A 230 14.80 12.66 -22.03
C GLU A 230 14.64 11.57 -20.96
N ALA A 231 15.75 11.07 -20.42
CA ALA A 231 15.73 10.04 -19.39
C ALA A 231 14.93 10.45 -18.14
N ARG A 232 14.99 11.73 -17.75
CA ARG A 232 14.23 12.25 -16.60
C ARG A 232 12.73 12.32 -16.86
N VAL A 233 12.31 12.68 -18.08
CA VAL A 233 10.89 12.69 -18.45
C VAL A 233 10.36 11.26 -18.57
N ASP A 234 11.13 10.33 -19.14
CA ASP A 234 10.74 8.93 -19.17
C ASP A 234 10.62 8.36 -17.75
N GLN A 235 11.57 8.66 -16.87
CA GLN A 235 11.46 8.28 -15.45
C GLN A 235 10.22 8.87 -14.77
N LEU A 236 9.85 10.12 -15.12
CA LEU A 236 8.66 10.78 -14.60
C LEU A 236 7.37 10.04 -15.05
N LEU A 237 7.24 9.73 -16.34
CA LEU A 237 6.06 9.06 -16.89
C LEU A 237 5.96 7.60 -16.45
N ASP A 238 7.10 6.90 -16.32
CA ASP A 238 7.13 5.47 -16.07
C ASP A 238 7.14 5.13 -14.58
N ARG A 239 7.94 5.82 -13.76
CA ARG A 239 8.17 5.43 -12.34
C ARG A 239 7.49 6.34 -11.32
N GLU A 240 7.27 7.61 -11.67
CA GLU A 240 6.67 8.59 -10.77
C GLU A 240 5.16 8.71 -10.96
N LEU A 241 4.68 8.67 -12.21
CA LEU A 241 3.25 8.71 -12.53
C LEU A 241 2.60 7.33 -12.39
N LEU A 242 1.63 7.24 -11.47
CA LEU A 242 0.77 6.07 -11.25
C LEU A 242 1.51 4.72 -11.30
N PRO A 243 2.58 4.51 -10.50
CA PRO A 243 3.40 3.30 -10.55
C PRO A 243 2.62 1.98 -10.35
N HIS A 244 1.45 2.01 -9.71
CA HIS A 244 0.61 0.81 -9.51
C HIS A 244 0.10 0.19 -10.82
N LEU A 245 0.02 0.97 -11.91
CA LEU A 245 -0.44 0.49 -13.22
C LEU A 245 0.69 -0.12 -14.05
N GLY A 246 1.94 0.11 -13.66
CA GLY A 246 3.11 -0.30 -14.44
C GLY A 246 4.27 0.68 -14.36
N ASP A 247 5.46 0.17 -14.67
CA ASP A 247 6.74 0.91 -14.69
C ASP A 247 7.48 0.82 -16.04
N GLN A 248 6.81 0.31 -17.08
CA GLN A 248 7.34 0.20 -18.43
C GLN A 248 6.65 1.17 -19.40
N GLY A 249 7.33 1.46 -20.52
CA GLY A 249 6.78 2.33 -21.58
C GLY A 249 5.50 1.79 -22.22
N THR A 250 5.30 0.46 -22.23
CA THR A 250 4.07 -0.18 -22.71
C THR A 250 2.84 0.17 -21.88
N ASP A 251 3.05 0.49 -20.59
CA ASP A 251 1.98 0.75 -19.65
C ASP A 251 1.48 2.21 -19.72
N ARG A 252 2.13 3.07 -20.52
CA ARG A 252 1.79 4.50 -20.63
C ARG A 252 0.36 4.72 -21.15
N LYS A 253 -0.08 3.96 -22.15
CA LYS A 253 -1.46 4.02 -22.66
C LYS A 253 -2.49 3.68 -21.58
N LYS A 254 -2.21 2.65 -20.78
CA LYS A 254 -3.04 2.25 -19.64
C LYS A 254 -3.15 3.36 -18.59
N LYS A 255 -2.04 4.04 -18.29
CA LYS A 255 -2.01 5.21 -17.39
C LYS A 255 -2.85 6.37 -17.93
N ALA A 256 -2.84 6.60 -19.24
CA ALA A 256 -3.63 7.65 -19.87
C ALA A 256 -5.14 7.37 -19.77
N VAL A 257 -5.57 6.12 -20.01
CA VAL A 257 -6.97 5.70 -19.82
C VAL A 257 -7.40 5.87 -18.35
N PHE A 258 -6.56 5.45 -17.40
CA PHE A 258 -6.86 5.65 -15.98
C PHE A 258 -6.91 7.13 -15.57
N LEU A 259 -6.05 7.97 -16.16
CA LEU A 259 -6.11 9.42 -15.96
C LEU A 259 -7.42 10.00 -16.49
N GLY A 260 -7.88 9.55 -17.66
CA GLY A 260 -9.19 9.91 -18.21
C GLY A 260 -10.34 9.57 -17.25
N ARG A 261 -10.30 8.40 -16.61
CA ARG A 261 -11.25 8.01 -15.56
C ARG A 261 -11.23 8.95 -14.34
N ILE A 262 -10.05 9.36 -13.86
CA ILE A 262 -9.95 10.33 -12.75
C ILE A 262 -10.61 11.66 -13.14
N VAL A 263 -10.30 12.15 -14.35
CA VAL A 263 -10.81 13.41 -14.88
C VAL A 263 -12.32 13.38 -15.00
N ARG A 264 -12.87 12.27 -15.50
CA ARG A 264 -14.31 12.05 -15.58
C ARG A 264 -14.99 12.19 -14.22
N GLN A 265 -14.43 11.60 -13.16
CA GLN A 265 -14.99 11.73 -11.81
C GLN A 265 -14.97 13.18 -11.30
N VAL A 266 -13.93 13.96 -11.63
CA VAL A 266 -13.88 15.39 -11.31
C VAL A 266 -14.95 16.18 -12.06
N LEU A 267 -15.13 15.90 -13.36
CA LEU A 267 -16.13 16.56 -14.19
C LEU A 267 -17.56 16.21 -13.76
N GLU A 268 -17.85 14.94 -13.46
CA GLU A 268 -19.14 14.51 -12.94
C GLU A 268 -19.48 15.19 -11.62
N MET A 269 -18.52 15.32 -10.71
CA MET A 269 -18.72 16.05 -9.46
C MET A 269 -19.02 17.53 -9.71
N ALA A 270 -18.31 18.15 -10.67
CA ALA A 270 -18.54 19.54 -11.03
C ALA A 270 -19.93 19.78 -11.65
N MET A 271 -20.44 18.84 -12.46
CA MET A 271 -21.72 19.00 -13.18
C MET A 271 -22.93 18.59 -12.34
N HIS A 272 -22.89 17.40 -11.75
CA HIS A 272 -24.04 16.83 -11.05
C HIS A 272 -24.10 17.23 -9.57
N SER A 273 -23.15 18.06 -9.10
CA SER A 273 -22.99 18.39 -7.68
C SER A 273 -22.99 17.13 -6.80
N LYS A 274 -22.38 16.03 -7.29
CA LYS A 274 -22.22 14.80 -6.51
C LYS A 274 -21.51 15.13 -5.20
N GLU A 275 -21.92 14.46 -4.13
CA GLU A 275 -21.24 14.59 -2.86
C GLU A 275 -19.80 14.06 -2.95
N PRO A 276 -18.85 14.67 -2.23
CA PRO A 276 -17.49 14.16 -2.13
C PRO A 276 -17.46 12.70 -1.70
N ASN A 277 -16.40 11.97 -2.07
CA ASN A 277 -16.23 10.62 -1.57
C ASN A 277 -16.00 10.65 -0.05
N ASP A 278 -16.82 9.88 0.66
CA ASP A 278 -16.61 9.60 2.07
C ASP A 278 -15.32 8.79 2.27
N LYS A 279 -14.30 9.46 2.80
CA LYS A 279 -12.99 8.87 3.12
C LYS A 279 -13.03 8.02 4.38
N ASP A 280 -14.00 8.28 5.24
CA ASP A 280 -14.14 7.61 6.52
C ASP A 280 -14.87 6.26 6.40
N HIS A 281 -15.58 6.04 5.29
CA HIS A 281 -16.10 4.74 4.89
C HIS A 281 -15.00 3.65 4.87
N TYR A 282 -15.17 2.59 5.65
CA TYR A 282 -14.16 1.53 5.81
C TYR A 282 -13.76 0.77 4.53
N ALA A 283 -14.60 0.78 3.48
CA ALA A 283 -14.20 0.30 2.15
C ALA A 283 -13.00 1.07 1.55
N ASN A 284 -12.78 2.32 1.99
CA ASN A 284 -11.70 3.20 1.57
C ASN A 284 -10.55 3.23 2.59
N LYS A 285 -10.60 2.37 3.61
CA LYS A 285 -9.56 2.27 4.64
C LYS A 285 -8.92 0.88 4.61
N ARG A 286 -7.69 0.83 5.09
CA ARG A 286 -6.92 -0.40 5.30
C ARG A 286 -6.29 -0.33 6.68
N VAL A 287 -6.21 -1.46 7.36
CA VAL A 287 -5.53 -1.56 8.65
C VAL A 287 -4.22 -2.28 8.45
N ARG A 288 -3.13 -1.57 8.76
CA ARG A 288 -1.77 -2.12 8.75
C ARG A 288 -1.57 -2.88 10.05
N LEU A 289 -1.30 -4.18 9.94
CA LEU A 289 -1.00 -5.04 11.07
C LEU A 289 0.50 -5.04 11.40
N ALA A 290 0.87 -5.71 12.50
CA ALA A 290 2.26 -5.86 12.93
C ALA A 290 3.18 -6.38 11.80
N GLY A 291 2.70 -7.34 11.00
CA GLY A 291 3.45 -7.89 9.86
C GLY A 291 3.78 -6.84 8.80
N ASP A 292 2.79 -6.02 8.42
CA ASP A 292 2.96 -4.96 7.41
C ASP A 292 3.93 -3.90 7.88
N LEU A 293 3.82 -3.51 9.15
CA LEU A 293 4.70 -2.51 9.75
C LEU A 293 6.14 -3.02 9.75
N ILE A 294 6.37 -4.26 10.18
CA ILE A 294 7.70 -4.89 10.19
C ILE A 294 8.25 -5.06 8.77
N GLU A 295 7.41 -5.39 7.78
CA GLU A 295 7.80 -5.47 6.38
C GLU A 295 8.34 -4.13 5.86
N ASP A 296 7.62 -3.02 6.10
CA ASP A 296 8.05 -1.68 5.71
C ASP A 296 9.40 -1.30 6.37
N LEU A 297 9.54 -1.60 7.65
CA LEU A 297 10.77 -1.34 8.40
C LEU A 297 11.94 -2.20 7.91
N PHE A 298 11.69 -3.48 7.63
CA PHE A 298 12.68 -4.39 7.08
C PHE A 298 13.12 -3.95 5.69
N ARG A 299 12.20 -3.59 4.79
CA ARG A 299 12.48 -3.10 3.43
C ARG A 299 13.43 -1.89 3.46
N VAL A 300 13.14 -0.90 4.29
CA VAL A 300 13.98 0.29 4.44
C VAL A 300 15.34 -0.02 5.07
N SER A 301 15.40 -0.96 6.02
CA SER A 301 16.64 -1.35 6.69
C SER A 301 17.53 -2.20 5.78
N SER A 302 16.95 -3.15 5.04
CA SER A 302 17.63 -4.00 4.06
C SER A 302 18.14 -3.19 2.87
N ASN A 303 17.39 -2.20 2.38
CA ASN A 303 17.90 -1.28 1.35
C ASN A 303 19.10 -0.47 1.86
N GLN A 304 19.12 -0.09 3.14
CA GLN A 304 20.27 0.59 3.72
C GLN A 304 21.48 -0.36 3.84
N LEU A 305 21.25 -1.60 4.26
CA LEU A 305 22.28 -2.64 4.31
C LEU A 305 22.86 -2.91 2.91
N ALA A 306 22.03 -3.01 1.88
CA ALA A 306 22.46 -3.22 0.50
C ALA A 306 23.33 -2.05 -0.02
N ARG A 307 22.96 -0.80 0.29
CA ARG A 307 23.78 0.37 -0.05
C ARG A 307 25.12 0.38 0.69
N ASP A 308 25.12 -0.01 1.97
CA ASP A 308 26.35 -0.12 2.75
C ASP A 308 27.26 -1.22 2.20
N LEU A 309 26.70 -2.40 1.92
CA LEU A 309 27.42 -3.52 1.33
C LEU A 309 28.05 -3.12 -0.01
N LYS A 310 27.29 -2.44 -0.89
CA LYS A 310 27.83 -1.89 -2.15
C LYS A 310 29.03 -0.99 -1.90
N TYR A 311 28.92 -0.04 -0.99
CA TYR A 311 30.01 0.89 -0.65
C TYR A 311 31.25 0.15 -0.10
N GLN A 312 31.07 -0.83 0.78
CA GLN A 312 32.19 -1.61 1.33
C GLN A 312 32.87 -2.46 0.25
N LEU A 313 32.10 -3.07 -0.65
CA LEU A 313 32.63 -3.85 -1.77
C LEU A 313 33.45 -2.98 -2.72
N GLU A 314 32.94 -1.81 -3.11
CA GLU A 314 33.69 -0.85 -3.95
C GLU A 314 35.00 -0.42 -3.28
N ARG A 315 34.97 -0.14 -1.98
CA ARG A 315 36.16 0.25 -1.20
C ARG A 315 37.18 -0.89 -1.08
N HIS A 316 36.74 -2.12 -0.84
CA HIS A 316 37.61 -3.30 -0.76
C HIS A 316 38.22 -3.64 -2.11
N HIS A 317 37.44 -3.49 -3.19
CA HIS A 317 37.91 -3.69 -4.56
C HIS A 317 39.00 -2.68 -4.93
N ASN A 318 38.79 -1.39 -4.63
CA ASN A 318 39.78 -0.33 -4.89
C ASN A 318 41.09 -0.54 -4.11
N ARG A 319 41.04 -1.24 -2.97
CA ARG A 319 42.21 -1.60 -2.16
C ARG A 319 42.88 -2.90 -2.58
N LYS A 320 42.44 -3.53 -3.68
CA LYS A 320 42.93 -4.83 -4.18
C LYS A 320 42.91 -5.93 -3.11
N ARG A 321 41.95 -5.88 -2.18
CA ARG A 321 41.75 -6.93 -1.17
C ARG A 321 40.92 -8.07 -1.75
N GLU A 322 41.09 -9.27 -1.20
CA GLU A 322 40.19 -10.38 -1.47
C GLU A 322 38.76 -10.00 -1.03
N LEU A 323 37.78 -10.03 -1.95
CA LEU A 323 36.38 -9.77 -1.62
C LEU A 323 35.79 -11.02 -0.98
N ARG A 324 35.50 -10.92 0.31
CA ARG A 324 34.64 -11.85 1.06
C ARG A 324 33.47 -11.08 1.63
N ILE A 325 32.24 -11.56 1.45
CA ILE A 325 31.04 -10.87 1.91
C ILE A 325 31.04 -10.73 3.43
N THR A 326 31.39 -11.79 4.14
CA THR A 326 31.56 -11.80 5.60
C THR A 326 32.43 -10.66 6.14
N SER A 327 33.46 -10.24 5.39
CA SER A 327 34.35 -9.13 5.78
C SER A 327 33.81 -7.73 5.46
N CYS A 328 32.89 -7.63 4.48
CA CYS A 328 32.33 -6.37 4.01
C CYS A 328 30.97 -6.06 4.65
N LEU A 329 30.30 -7.08 5.18
CA LEU A 329 28.95 -6.96 5.73
C LEU A 329 28.99 -6.50 7.20
N ARG A 330 28.11 -5.56 7.54
CA ARG A 330 27.95 -5.06 8.92
C ARG A 330 26.54 -5.38 9.42
N PRO A 331 26.34 -6.49 10.16
CA PRO A 331 25.01 -6.95 10.58
C PRO A 331 24.26 -5.97 11.50
N ASP A 332 25.01 -5.11 12.19
CA ASP A 332 24.45 -4.09 13.09
C ASP A 332 23.63 -3.03 12.35
N VAL A 333 23.91 -2.77 11.07
CA VAL A 333 23.18 -1.75 10.28
C VAL A 333 21.69 -2.10 10.16
N LEU A 334 21.38 -3.38 9.98
CA LEU A 334 20.00 -3.88 9.93
C LEU A 334 19.38 -3.90 11.33
N THR A 335 20.07 -4.56 12.26
CA THR A 335 19.57 -4.85 13.61
C THR A 335 19.30 -3.57 14.39
N SER A 336 20.27 -2.64 14.43
CA SER A 336 20.16 -1.41 15.21
C SER A 336 18.95 -0.55 14.82
N LYS A 337 18.67 -0.46 13.51
CA LYS A 337 17.54 0.32 12.99
C LYS A 337 16.20 -0.28 13.37
N ILE A 338 16.07 -1.62 13.28
CA ILE A 338 14.86 -2.33 13.69
C ILE A 338 14.64 -2.18 15.20
N MET A 339 15.68 -2.38 15.98
CA MET A 339 15.63 -2.29 17.44
C MET A 339 15.31 -0.87 17.92
N HIS A 340 15.90 0.15 17.32
CA HIS A 340 15.60 1.55 17.62
C HIS A 340 14.13 1.89 17.34
N ALA A 341 13.60 1.48 16.18
CA ALA A 341 12.22 1.73 15.80
C ALA A 341 11.23 1.06 16.78
N LEU A 342 11.52 -0.18 17.18
CA LEU A 342 10.71 -0.89 18.16
C LEU A 342 10.80 -0.25 19.55
N ALA A 343 12.00 0.07 20.04
CA ALA A 343 12.17 0.63 21.37
C ALA A 343 11.54 2.03 21.53
N THR A 344 11.65 2.88 20.51
CA THR A 344 11.15 4.27 20.55
C THR A 344 9.71 4.41 20.07
N GLY A 345 9.22 3.47 19.26
CA GLY A 345 7.93 3.58 18.60
C GLY A 345 7.91 4.56 17.41
N ASN A 346 9.06 5.10 17.02
CA ASN A 346 9.21 5.92 15.82
C ASN A 346 9.46 5.00 14.61
N TRP A 347 8.56 5.06 13.63
CA TRP A 347 8.56 4.17 12.47
C TRP A 347 8.99 4.88 11.19
N VAL A 348 9.19 4.09 10.14
CA VAL A 348 9.46 4.62 8.80
C VAL A 348 8.25 5.41 8.28
N GLY A 349 8.51 6.43 7.46
CA GLY A 349 7.46 7.30 6.90
C GLY A 349 6.91 8.36 7.86
N GLY A 350 7.63 8.67 8.95
CA GLY A 350 7.25 9.74 9.89
C GLY A 350 6.12 9.36 10.86
N ARG A 351 5.75 8.08 10.92
CA ARG A 351 4.76 7.57 11.89
C ARG A 351 5.40 7.47 13.28
N SER A 352 4.64 7.80 14.32
CA SER A 352 5.08 7.72 15.71
C SER A 352 4.04 7.00 16.58
N GLY A 353 4.49 6.44 17.70
CA GLY A 353 3.63 5.72 18.64
C GLY A 353 3.13 4.36 18.13
N VAL A 354 3.81 3.78 17.13
CA VAL A 354 3.46 2.47 16.54
C VAL A 354 3.75 1.33 17.51
N SER A 355 4.92 1.37 18.16
CA SER A 355 5.26 0.43 19.23
C SER A 355 5.02 1.06 20.60
N GLN A 356 4.28 0.36 21.45
CA GLN A 356 3.93 0.79 22.80
C GLN A 356 4.32 -0.28 23.82
N LEU A 357 4.55 0.12 25.08
CA LEU A 357 4.73 -0.83 26.17
C LEU A 357 3.40 -1.57 26.37
N LEU A 358 3.44 -2.90 26.43
CA LEU A 358 2.23 -3.69 26.65
C LEU A 358 1.64 -3.36 28.04
N ASP A 359 0.33 -3.16 28.08
CA ASP A 359 -0.36 -2.85 29.33
C ASP A 359 -0.66 -4.17 30.05
N ARG A 360 0.01 -4.38 31.19
CA ARG A 360 -0.14 -5.58 32.03
C ARG A 360 -0.92 -5.31 33.32
N THR A 361 -1.70 -4.21 33.38
CA THR A 361 -2.52 -3.89 34.56
C THR A 361 -3.51 -5.01 34.90
N THR A 362 -4.19 -5.53 33.88
CA THR A 362 -5.06 -6.72 33.98
C THR A 362 -4.97 -7.55 32.69
N TYR A 363 -5.47 -8.79 32.74
CA TYR A 363 -5.54 -9.64 31.54
C TYR A 363 -6.38 -8.99 30.41
N LEU A 364 -7.51 -8.39 30.77
CA LEU A 364 -8.39 -7.67 29.84
C LEU A 364 -7.70 -6.44 29.24
N ALA A 365 -6.92 -5.70 30.03
CA ALA A 365 -6.17 -4.53 29.55
C ALA A 365 -5.15 -4.94 28.48
N ALA A 366 -4.43 -6.05 28.69
CA ALA A 366 -3.49 -6.58 27.70
C ALA A 366 -4.21 -6.96 26.39
N LEU A 367 -5.32 -7.71 26.48
CA LEU A 367 -6.13 -8.08 25.32
C LEU A 367 -6.67 -6.88 24.56
N SER A 368 -7.27 -5.90 25.27
CA SER A 368 -7.74 -4.64 24.68
C SER A 368 -6.60 -3.92 23.96
N HIS A 369 -5.43 -3.80 24.60
CA HIS A 369 -4.29 -3.12 24.02
C HIS A 369 -3.81 -3.77 22.70
N MET A 370 -3.80 -5.10 22.62
CA MET A 370 -3.43 -5.82 21.40
C MET A 370 -4.45 -5.72 20.27
N ARG A 371 -5.72 -5.43 20.60
CA ARG A 371 -6.81 -5.27 19.61
C ARG A 371 -7.09 -3.82 19.22
N ARG A 372 -6.24 -2.91 19.69
CA ARG A 372 -6.33 -1.48 19.42
C ARG A 372 -5.97 -1.15 17.97
N VAL A 373 -6.74 -0.24 17.39
CA VAL A 373 -6.54 0.32 16.05
C VAL A 373 -6.42 1.83 16.19
N THR A 374 -5.36 2.43 15.66
CA THR A 374 -5.09 3.87 15.78
C THR A 374 -5.09 4.56 14.44
N SER A 375 -5.69 5.74 14.40
CA SER A 375 -5.61 6.65 13.26
C SER A 375 -4.32 7.47 13.33
N PRO A 376 -3.58 7.66 12.22
CA PRO A 376 -2.34 8.44 12.17
C PRO A 376 -2.59 9.97 12.14
N LEU A 377 -3.85 10.41 12.27
CA LEU A 377 -4.22 11.81 12.26
C LEU A 377 -3.66 12.59 13.45
N VAL A 378 -3.51 13.90 13.27
CA VAL A 378 -2.93 14.78 14.28
C VAL A 378 -3.92 14.99 15.41
N ARG A 379 -3.56 14.56 16.62
CA ARG A 379 -4.46 14.55 17.79
C ARG A 379 -4.94 15.94 18.23
N SER A 380 -4.16 16.99 17.97
CA SER A 380 -4.50 18.37 18.33
C SER A 380 -5.51 19.02 17.39
N GLN A 381 -5.73 18.45 16.21
CA GLN A 381 -6.69 19.01 15.26
C GLN A 381 -8.09 18.43 15.49
N PRO A 382 -9.15 19.28 15.36
CA PRO A 382 -10.53 18.84 15.48
C PRO A 382 -10.99 18.15 14.19
N HIS A 383 -10.67 16.86 14.07
CA HIS A 383 -11.14 16.01 12.97
C HIS A 383 -12.55 15.46 13.28
N PHE A 384 -13.60 16.28 13.15
CA PHE A 384 -14.97 15.89 13.52
C PHE A 384 -15.44 14.62 12.80
N GLU A 385 -15.46 14.64 11.46
CA GLU A 385 -15.93 13.49 10.64
C GLU A 385 -15.15 12.19 10.92
N ALA A 386 -13.83 12.27 11.12
CA ALA A 386 -13.00 11.09 11.37
C ALA A 386 -13.17 10.52 12.79
N ARG A 387 -13.58 11.35 13.77
CA ARG A 387 -13.81 10.95 15.16
C ARG A 387 -15.21 10.38 15.37
N ASP A 388 -16.17 10.78 14.54
CA ASP A 388 -17.55 10.33 14.64
C ASP A 388 -17.70 8.81 14.42
N LEU A 389 -18.74 8.25 15.04
CA LEU A 389 -19.10 6.85 14.84
C LEU A 389 -19.72 6.67 13.45
N HIS A 390 -18.90 6.24 12.50
CA HIS A 390 -19.36 5.94 11.16
C HIS A 390 -20.16 4.62 11.09
N PRO A 391 -21.29 4.53 10.34
CA PRO A 391 -22.11 3.32 10.23
C PRO A 391 -21.35 2.07 9.78
N THR A 392 -20.31 2.24 8.95
CA THR A 392 -19.49 1.12 8.46
C THR A 392 -18.61 0.49 9.54
N HIS A 393 -18.48 1.12 10.71
CA HIS A 393 -17.84 0.51 11.87
C HIS A 393 -18.60 -0.71 12.41
N TRP A 394 -19.90 -0.85 12.09
CA TRP A 394 -20.73 -1.96 12.54
C TRP A 394 -20.09 -3.32 12.23
N GLY A 395 -19.92 -4.14 13.26
CA GLY A 395 -19.28 -5.47 13.18
C GLY A 395 -17.76 -5.46 12.96
N ARG A 396 -17.13 -4.28 12.81
CA ARG A 396 -15.68 -4.13 12.57
C ARG A 396 -14.97 -3.50 13.75
N LEU A 397 -15.54 -2.45 14.33
CA LEU A 397 -14.98 -1.75 15.49
C LEU A 397 -16.00 -1.70 16.63
N CYS A 398 -15.49 -1.67 17.85
CA CYS A 398 -16.32 -1.46 19.04
C CYS A 398 -16.78 0.01 19.09
N PRO A 399 -18.10 0.28 19.18
CA PRO A 399 -18.61 1.66 19.25
C PRO A 399 -18.32 2.33 20.60
N ASN A 400 -18.13 1.54 21.67
CA ASN A 400 -17.99 2.06 23.03
C ASN A 400 -16.51 2.21 23.46
N GLU A 401 -15.62 1.38 22.93
CA GLU A 401 -14.25 1.26 23.43
C GLU A 401 -13.31 2.26 22.74
N THR A 402 -13.45 3.53 23.12
CA THR A 402 -12.56 4.65 22.76
C THR A 402 -12.10 5.35 24.03
N PRO A 403 -10.81 5.71 24.16
CA PRO A 403 -10.35 6.50 25.31
C PRO A 403 -10.91 7.92 25.26
N GLU A 404 -11.09 8.53 26.43
CA GLU A 404 -11.49 9.93 26.56
C GLU A 404 -10.35 10.91 26.21
N GLY A 405 -10.70 12.19 26.05
CA GLY A 405 -9.74 13.26 25.76
C GLY A 405 -9.32 13.33 24.28
N GLN A 406 -8.07 13.74 24.02
CA GLN A 406 -7.60 14.00 22.65
C GLN A 406 -7.62 12.78 21.72
N ASN A 407 -7.60 11.57 22.28
CA ASN A 407 -7.62 10.33 21.53
C ASN A 407 -9.03 9.84 21.18
N CYS A 408 -10.07 10.50 21.69
CA CYS A 408 -11.47 10.12 21.46
C CYS A 408 -11.78 10.08 19.96
N GLY A 409 -12.24 8.93 19.48
CA GLY A 409 -12.56 8.67 18.07
C GLY A 409 -11.36 8.44 17.16
N LEU A 410 -10.11 8.67 17.61
CA LEU A 410 -8.89 8.37 16.84
C LEU A 410 -8.25 7.04 17.23
N VAL A 411 -8.46 6.62 18.48
CA VAL A 411 -8.04 5.32 18.99
C VAL A 411 -9.30 4.48 19.22
N LYS A 412 -9.40 3.38 18.51
CA LYS A 412 -10.57 2.48 18.50
C LYS A 412 -10.11 1.07 18.83
N ASN A 413 -11.05 0.17 19.08
CA ASN A 413 -10.75 -1.25 19.27
C ASN A 413 -11.54 -2.10 18.29
N ALA A 414 -10.95 -3.21 17.87
CA ALA A 414 -11.58 -4.16 16.97
C ALA A 414 -12.79 -4.86 17.62
N ALA A 415 -13.87 -5.01 16.86
CA ALA A 415 -15.05 -5.78 17.28
C ALA A 415 -14.72 -7.26 17.44
N GLN A 416 -15.46 -8.00 18.26
CA GLN A 416 -15.13 -9.41 18.59
C GLN A 416 -15.07 -10.34 17.36
N MET A 417 -16.05 -10.26 16.45
CA MET A 417 -16.16 -11.13 15.27
C MET A 417 -15.46 -10.59 14.03
N ILE A 418 -14.43 -9.77 14.22
CA ILE A 418 -13.66 -9.23 13.11
C ILE A 418 -12.74 -10.29 12.50
N ASP A 419 -12.54 -10.18 11.19
CA ASP A 419 -11.45 -10.83 10.47
C ASP A 419 -10.72 -9.79 9.62
N VAL A 420 -9.44 -10.04 9.31
CA VAL A 420 -8.61 -9.11 8.52
C VAL A 420 -8.07 -9.84 7.30
N SER A 421 -8.22 -9.29 6.09
CA SER A 421 -7.69 -9.97 4.89
C SER A 421 -6.19 -10.17 5.00
N GLU A 422 -5.79 -11.37 4.62
CA GLU A 422 -4.42 -11.67 4.22
C GLU A 422 -4.22 -11.37 2.74
N HIS A 423 -2.97 -11.30 2.31
CA HIS A 423 -2.64 -11.05 0.91
C HIS A 423 -2.90 -12.30 0.07
N ILE A 424 -3.63 -12.13 -1.03
CA ILE A 424 -3.81 -13.16 -2.05
C ILE A 424 -3.12 -12.71 -3.33
N SER A 425 -2.41 -13.66 -3.95
CA SER A 425 -1.76 -13.46 -5.24
C SER A 425 -2.76 -12.98 -6.28
N GLU A 426 -2.47 -11.83 -6.89
CA GLU A 426 -3.29 -11.30 -7.99
C GLU A 426 -3.31 -12.24 -9.19
N HIS A 427 -2.25 -13.01 -9.40
CA HIS A 427 -2.12 -13.91 -10.54
C HIS A 427 -3.24 -14.96 -10.59
N ASP A 428 -3.59 -15.54 -9.45
CA ASP A 428 -4.62 -16.58 -9.39
C ASP A 428 -6.00 -16.01 -9.72
N VAL A 429 -6.26 -14.77 -9.28
CA VAL A 429 -7.49 -14.06 -9.60
C VAL A 429 -7.53 -13.63 -11.07
N ARG A 430 -6.40 -13.16 -11.63
CA ARG A 430 -6.30 -12.78 -13.05
C ARG A 430 -6.58 -13.95 -13.98
N ASN A 431 -6.02 -15.12 -13.72
CA ASN A 431 -6.28 -16.32 -14.51
C ASN A 431 -7.77 -16.70 -14.52
N GLN A 432 -8.44 -16.60 -13.36
CA GLN A 432 -9.89 -16.83 -13.28
C GLN A 432 -10.70 -15.77 -14.02
N LEU A 433 -10.22 -14.52 -14.10
CA LEU A 433 -10.89 -13.48 -14.88
C LEU A 433 -10.78 -13.75 -16.38
N ASP A 434 -9.63 -14.25 -16.84
CA ASP A 434 -9.44 -14.65 -18.24
C ASP A 434 -10.40 -15.78 -18.64
N GLU A 435 -10.59 -16.77 -17.76
CA GLU A 435 -11.59 -17.85 -17.94
C GLU A 435 -13.03 -17.35 -17.96
N LEU A 436 -13.30 -16.17 -17.38
CA LEU A 436 -14.63 -15.54 -17.30
C LEU A 436 -14.84 -14.47 -18.38
N ASP A 437 -14.12 -14.57 -19.50
CA ASP A 437 -14.22 -13.66 -20.65
C ASP A 437 -13.92 -12.20 -20.32
N VAL A 438 -13.04 -11.94 -19.34
CA VAL A 438 -12.46 -10.60 -19.14
C VAL A 438 -11.25 -10.48 -20.05
N TYR A 439 -11.29 -9.53 -20.98
CA TYR A 439 -10.20 -9.33 -21.94
C TYR A 439 -9.73 -7.88 -21.94
N GLN A 440 -8.52 -7.65 -22.45
CA GLN A 440 -7.99 -6.31 -22.68
C GLN A 440 -8.46 -5.83 -24.05
N PRO A 441 -9.32 -4.80 -24.13
CA PRO A 441 -9.79 -4.30 -25.41
C PRO A 441 -8.84 -3.24 -25.98
N ASP A 442 -8.91 -3.04 -27.29
CA ASP A 442 -8.32 -1.87 -27.95
C ASP A 442 -9.12 -0.60 -27.64
N ASP A 443 -10.45 -0.71 -27.52
CA ASP A 443 -11.36 0.37 -27.12
C ASP A 443 -11.97 0.11 -25.73
N TRP A 444 -11.73 1.05 -24.81
CA TRP A 444 -12.19 0.97 -23.43
C TRP A 444 -13.60 1.57 -23.20
N SER A 445 -14.31 1.94 -24.28
CA SER A 445 -15.59 2.64 -24.22
C SER A 445 -16.82 1.72 -24.01
N ASP A 446 -16.79 0.49 -24.52
CA ASP A 446 -17.93 -0.44 -24.51
C ASP A 446 -17.72 -1.61 -23.55
N GLY A 447 -18.56 -1.69 -22.52
CA GLY A 447 -18.58 -2.74 -21.49
C GLY A 447 -18.31 -2.24 -20.06
N ASP A 448 -18.25 -3.17 -19.11
CA ASP A 448 -17.93 -2.91 -17.71
C ASP A 448 -16.43 -3.12 -17.46
N ARG A 449 -15.74 -2.09 -16.97
CA ARG A 449 -14.29 -2.12 -16.71
C ARG A 449 -14.00 -2.86 -15.40
N VAL A 450 -13.17 -3.89 -15.49
CA VAL A 450 -12.74 -4.69 -14.34
C VAL A 450 -11.43 -4.15 -13.80
N HIS A 451 -11.42 -3.83 -12.52
CA HIS A 451 -10.26 -3.35 -11.77
C HIS A 451 -9.83 -4.38 -10.73
N VAL A 452 -8.54 -4.65 -10.63
CA VAL A 452 -7.94 -5.52 -9.61
C VAL A 452 -6.96 -4.69 -8.80
N ASN A 453 -7.21 -4.48 -7.50
CA ASN A 453 -6.40 -3.62 -6.61
C ASN A 453 -6.12 -2.19 -7.16
N GLY A 454 -7.10 -1.66 -7.91
CA GLY A 454 -7.02 -0.36 -8.58
C GLY A 454 -6.41 -0.39 -9.98
N ASP A 455 -5.75 -1.49 -10.38
CA ASP A 455 -5.24 -1.70 -11.73
C ASP A 455 -6.37 -2.01 -12.72
N ILE A 456 -6.43 -1.34 -13.87
CA ILE A 456 -7.45 -1.61 -14.90
C ILE A 456 -7.06 -2.92 -15.61
N TYR A 457 -7.70 -4.03 -15.27
CA TYR A 457 -7.32 -5.33 -15.83
C TYR A 457 -7.86 -5.54 -17.24
N GLY A 458 -9.14 -5.24 -17.45
CA GLY A 458 -9.82 -5.50 -18.72
C GLY A 458 -11.28 -5.06 -18.70
N ILE A 459 -12.04 -5.50 -19.69
CA ILE A 459 -13.48 -5.23 -19.83
C ILE A 459 -14.25 -6.54 -19.90
N HIS A 460 -15.47 -6.51 -19.36
CA HIS A 460 -16.44 -7.57 -19.50
C HIS A 460 -17.78 -7.00 -20.01
N LYS A 461 -18.38 -7.64 -21.03
CA LYS A 461 -19.61 -7.13 -21.68
C LYS A 461 -20.85 -7.15 -20.77
N ARG A 462 -20.87 -8.01 -19.74
CA ARG A 462 -22.02 -8.20 -18.82
C ARG A 462 -21.60 -8.28 -17.36
N GLY A 463 -21.21 -7.16 -16.76
CA GLY A 463 -20.64 -7.09 -15.42
C GLY A 463 -21.49 -7.70 -14.31
N THR A 464 -22.81 -7.59 -14.40
CA THR A 464 -23.74 -8.21 -13.43
C THR A 464 -23.62 -9.73 -13.39
N ASN A 465 -23.39 -10.37 -14.53
CA ASN A 465 -23.20 -11.82 -14.61
C ASN A 465 -21.85 -12.23 -14.06
N LEU A 466 -20.79 -11.49 -14.38
CA LEU A 466 -19.45 -11.70 -13.83
C LEU A 466 -19.50 -11.68 -12.29
N VAL A 467 -20.13 -10.66 -11.71
CA VAL A 467 -20.23 -10.52 -10.24
C VAL A 467 -21.03 -11.66 -9.61
N ARG A 468 -22.11 -12.10 -10.26
CA ARG A 468 -22.90 -13.25 -9.79
C ARG A 468 -22.08 -14.55 -9.84
N HIS A 469 -21.38 -14.79 -10.94
CA HIS A 469 -20.54 -15.96 -11.12
C HIS A 469 -19.41 -15.98 -10.08
N PHE A 470 -18.71 -14.85 -9.91
CA PHE A 470 -17.64 -14.67 -8.95
C PHE A 470 -18.10 -14.96 -7.51
N LYS A 471 -19.24 -14.38 -7.10
CA LYS A 471 -19.82 -14.65 -5.77
C LYS A 471 -20.20 -16.12 -5.59
N SER A 472 -20.66 -16.79 -6.64
CA SER A 472 -20.97 -18.23 -6.60
C SER A 472 -19.71 -19.07 -6.46
N ALA A 473 -18.65 -18.75 -7.23
CA ALA A 473 -17.35 -19.42 -7.14
C ALA A 473 -16.71 -19.27 -5.75
N ARG A 474 -16.81 -18.09 -5.14
CA ARG A 474 -16.37 -17.85 -3.76
C ARG A 474 -17.13 -18.69 -2.74
N ARG A 475 -18.46 -18.82 -2.88
CA ARG A 475 -19.28 -19.68 -1.99
C ARG A 475 -18.97 -21.17 -2.13
N ARG A 476 -18.47 -21.61 -3.29
CA ARG A 476 -18.00 -22.98 -3.52
C ARG A 476 -16.57 -23.24 -3.01
N GLY A 477 -15.85 -22.19 -2.59
CA GLY A 477 -14.46 -22.28 -2.17
C GLY A 477 -13.43 -22.28 -3.30
N THR A 478 -13.85 -22.04 -4.55
CA THR A 478 -12.92 -21.90 -5.69
C THR A 478 -12.14 -20.59 -5.63
N ILE A 479 -12.77 -19.54 -5.11
CA ILE A 479 -12.15 -18.25 -4.83
C ILE A 479 -12.05 -18.12 -3.31
N PRO A 480 -10.89 -17.74 -2.76
CA PRO A 480 -10.76 -17.53 -1.33
C PRO A 480 -11.75 -16.47 -0.81
N PRO A 481 -12.27 -16.61 0.42
CA PRO A 481 -13.26 -15.70 0.99
C PRO A 481 -12.76 -14.25 1.16
N GLU A 482 -11.44 -14.05 1.26
CA GLU A 482 -10.79 -12.75 1.43
C GLU A 482 -10.87 -11.88 0.16
N VAL A 483 -11.09 -12.48 -1.02
CA VAL A 483 -11.23 -11.71 -2.26
C VAL A 483 -12.59 -11.04 -2.30
N SER A 484 -12.60 -9.71 -2.30
CA SER A 484 -13.81 -8.89 -2.33
C SER A 484 -14.15 -8.43 -3.75
N ILE A 485 -15.44 -8.37 -4.08
CA ILE A 485 -15.93 -7.87 -5.37
C ILE A 485 -17.10 -6.90 -5.18
N ARG A 486 -17.02 -5.75 -5.86
CA ARG A 486 -18.05 -4.71 -5.89
C ARG A 486 -18.34 -4.32 -7.34
N TYR A 487 -19.60 -4.15 -7.66
CA TYR A 487 -20.01 -3.55 -8.92
C TYR A 487 -20.52 -2.13 -8.67
N ASP A 488 -19.96 -1.18 -9.39
CA ASP A 488 -20.44 0.19 -9.50
C ASP A 488 -21.17 0.34 -10.84
N SER A 489 -22.49 0.22 -10.79
CA SER A 489 -23.35 0.27 -11.98
C SER A 489 -23.42 1.66 -12.61
N GLU A 490 -23.20 2.72 -11.85
CA GLU A 490 -23.23 4.09 -12.37
C GLU A 490 -22.02 4.34 -13.27
N ASN A 491 -20.85 3.94 -12.80
CA ASN A 491 -19.59 4.12 -13.52
C ASN A 491 -19.24 2.97 -14.47
N ARG A 492 -20.04 1.90 -14.50
CA ARG A 492 -19.73 0.64 -15.21
C ARG A 492 -18.35 0.09 -14.83
N ASP A 493 -18.04 0.13 -13.54
CA ASP A 493 -16.75 -0.31 -13.01
C ASP A 493 -16.96 -1.47 -12.02
N ILE A 494 -16.19 -2.54 -12.18
CA ILE A 494 -16.14 -3.67 -11.25
C ILE A 494 -14.82 -3.56 -10.50
N PHE A 495 -14.86 -3.57 -9.17
CA PHE A 495 -13.69 -3.56 -8.31
C PHE A 495 -13.52 -4.91 -7.65
N ILE A 496 -12.35 -5.49 -7.82
CA ILE A 496 -11.91 -6.72 -7.15
C ILE A 496 -10.71 -6.35 -6.29
N ASN A 497 -10.77 -6.67 -5.00
CA ASN A 497 -9.64 -6.45 -4.09
C ASN A 497 -9.13 -7.80 -3.57
N THR A 498 -7.81 -7.97 -3.65
CA THR A 498 -7.03 -9.07 -3.04
C THR A 498 -6.01 -8.53 -2.04
N ASP A 499 -6.11 -7.24 -1.72
CA ASP A 499 -5.25 -6.54 -0.78
C ASP A 499 -5.43 -7.03 0.66
N LYS A 500 -4.31 -7.05 1.39
CA LYS A 500 -4.29 -7.25 2.84
C LYS A 500 -4.84 -6.05 3.61
N GLY A 501 -5.36 -6.30 4.81
CA GLY A 501 -5.78 -5.25 5.74
C GLY A 501 -7.20 -4.71 5.54
N GLU A 502 -8.07 -5.41 4.80
CA GLU A 502 -9.52 -5.12 4.82
C GLU A 502 -10.16 -5.76 6.06
N PHE A 503 -11.03 -5.02 6.75
CA PHE A 503 -11.81 -5.55 7.88
C PHE A 503 -13.12 -6.18 7.39
N PHE A 504 -13.27 -7.48 7.65
CA PHE A 504 -14.49 -8.23 7.46
C PHE A 504 -15.19 -8.44 8.81
N GLY A 505 -16.51 -8.35 8.81
CA GLY A 505 -17.31 -8.91 9.90
C GLY A 505 -17.67 -10.34 9.52
N ARG A 506 -17.34 -11.32 10.35
CA ARG A 506 -17.97 -12.64 10.25
C ARG A 506 -19.38 -12.51 10.83
N CYS A 507 -20.39 -12.60 9.97
CA CYS A 507 -21.80 -12.73 10.37
C CYS A 507 -22.22 -14.19 10.29
#